data_AF-A0A936G364-F1
#
_entry.id   AF-A0A936G364-F1
#
_cell.length_a   1.000
_cell.length_b   1.000
_cell.length_c   1.000
_cell.angle_alpha   90.00
_cell.angle_beta   90.00
_cell.angle_gamma   90.00
#
_symmetry.space_group_name_H-M   'P 1'
#
loop_
_entity.id
_entity.type
_entity.pdbx_description
1 polymer ?
#
loop_
_entity_poly.entity_id
_entity_poly.type
_entity_poly.pdbx_seq_one_letter_code
_entity_poly.pdbx_strand_id
1 'polypeptide(L)' 'MPNDYDFVRVREGDHEKSLPSAHAASAGLTVLDKPAVDEYGKPLPALPITDKAGKPVSTKEA' A
#
# COMPACT_ATOMS: atom_id res chain seq x y z
N MET A 1 -0.20 13.65 16.94
CA MET A 1 0.52 12.37 16.83
C MET A 1 -0.11 11.63 15.66
N PRO A 2 0.65 11.09 14.70
CA PRO A 2 0.07 10.17 13.71
C PRO A 2 -0.59 9.04 14.50
N ASN A 3 -1.88 8.72 14.26
CA ASN A 3 -2.50 7.64 15.02
C ASN A 3 -1.91 6.31 14.53
N ASP A 4 -1.48 5.46 15.46
CA ASP A 4 -1.04 4.10 15.17
C ASP A 4 -2.12 3.23 14.51
N TYR A 5 -3.37 3.72 14.51
CA TYR A 5 -4.54 3.13 13.85
C TYR A 5 -4.83 3.69 12.46
N ASP A 6 -4.11 4.71 12.00
CA ASP A 6 -4.25 5.22 10.64
C ASP A 6 -3.83 4.13 9.65
N PHE A 7 -4.69 3.82 8.69
CA PHE A 7 -4.31 2.97 7.58
C PHE A 7 -3.41 3.76 6.63
N VAL A 8 -2.30 3.14 6.25
CA VAL A 8 -1.35 3.65 5.27
C VAL A 8 -1.30 2.70 4.08
N ARG A 9 -1.11 3.25 2.88
CA ARG A 9 -0.89 2.44 1.69
C ARG A 9 0.57 2.07 1.68
N VAL A 10 0.88 0.77 1.62
CA VAL A 10 2.25 0.28 1.63
C VAL A 10 2.53 -0.56 0.40
N ARG A 11 3.77 -0.51 -0.06
CA ARG A 11 4.30 -1.41 -1.08
C ARG A 11 4.90 -2.64 -0.41
N GLU A 12 4.41 -3.81 -0.80
CA GLU A 12 4.97 -5.11 -0.48
C GLU A 12 5.25 -5.86 -1.78
N GLY A 13 6.51 -5.84 -2.21
CA GLY A 13 6.91 -6.40 -3.51
C GLY A 13 6.22 -5.71 -4.69
N ASP A 14 5.49 -6.49 -5.49
CA ASP A 14 4.70 -6.06 -6.65
C ASP A 14 3.24 -5.67 -6.30
N HIS A 15 2.87 -5.70 -5.03
CA HIS A 15 1.52 -5.35 -4.58
C HIS A 15 1.56 -4.13 -3.66
N GLU A 16 0.53 -3.31 -3.77
CA GLU A 16 0.21 -2.29 -2.77
C GLU A 16 -0.99 -2.76 -1.95
N LYS A 17 -0.91 -2.63 -0.63
CA LYS A 17 -2.00 -2.97 0.29
C LYS A 17 -2.15 -1.90 1.36
N SER A 18 -3.34 -1.83 1.93
CA SER A 18 -3.62 -0.92 3.03
C SER A 18 -3.46 -1.66 4.35
N LEU A 19 -2.61 -1.14 5.23
CA LEU A 19 -2.33 -1.72 6.54
C LEU A 19 -2.23 -0.62 7.59
N PRO A 20 -2.43 -0.93 8.89
CA PRO A 20 -2.19 0.02 9.96
C PRO A 20 -0.75 0.53 9.96
N SER A 21 -0.55 1.82 10.23
CA SER A 21 0.75 2.48 10.29
C SER A 21 1.74 1.77 11.22
N ALA A 22 1.28 1.28 12.37
CA ALA A 22 2.10 0.50 13.30
C ALA A 22 2.60 -0.83 12.68
N HIS A 23 1.77 -1.49 11.87
CA HIS A 23 2.17 -2.73 11.20
C HIS A 23 3.17 -2.45 10.07
N ALA A 24 2.95 -1.38 9.31
CA ALA A 24 3.89 -0.93 8.28
C ALA A 24 5.27 -0.63 8.86
N ALA A 25 5.32 0.11 9.97
CA ALA A 25 6.56 0.44 10.67
C ALA A 25 7.25 -0.79 11.26
N SER A 26 6.49 -1.69 11.89
CA SER A 26 7.02 -2.94 12.46
C SER A 26 7.57 -3.88 11.39
N ALA A 27 6.91 -3.97 10.24
CA ALA A 27 7.35 -4.79 9.11
C ALA A 27 8.41 -4.10 8.22
N GLY A 28 8.77 -2.84 8.48
CA GLY A 28 9.72 -2.08 7.67
C GLY A 28 9.25 -1.84 6.22
N LEU A 29 7.93 -1.78 6.00
CA LEU A 29 7.35 -1.62 4.67
C LEU A 29 7.43 -0.17 4.19
N THR A 30 7.57 0.01 2.88
CA THR A 30 7.58 1.34 2.27
C THR A 30 6.17 1.91 2.21
N VAL A 31 5.94 2.99 2.94
CA VAL A 31 4.69 3.76 2.88
C VAL A 31 4.65 4.58 1.58
N LEU A 32 3.53 4.50 0.88
CA LEU A 32 3.24 5.23 -0.34
C LEU A 32 2.39 6.46 -0.02
N ASP A 33 2.67 7.57 -0.68
CA ASP A 33 1.83 8.77 -0.66
C ASP A 33 0.58 8.54 -1.54
N LYS A 34 -0.28 7.63 -1.09
CA LYS A 34 -1.53 7.23 -1.74
C LYS A 34 -2.60 7.05 -0.67
N PRO A 35 -3.89 7.28 -1.00
CA PRO A 35 -4.97 6.97 -0.08
C PRO A 35 -4.93 5.49 0.29
N ALA A 36 -5.03 5.19 1.58
CA ALA A 36 -5.12 3.83 2.10
C ALA A 36 -6.57 3.39 2.30
N VAL A 37 -7.50 4.34 2.39
CA VAL A 37 -8.91 4.12 2.68
C VAL A 37 -9.80 4.66 1.57
N ASP A 38 -11.00 4.11 1.45
CA ASP A 38 -12.06 4.61 0.58
C ASP A 38 -12.79 5.81 1.23
N GLU A 39 -13.79 6.34 0.52
CA GLU A 39 -14.64 7.45 0.99
C GLU A 39 -15.43 7.14 2.28
N TYR A 40 -15.57 5.86 2.64
CA TYR A 40 -16.23 5.38 3.85
C TYR A 40 -15.25 5.07 4.98
N GLY A 41 -13.95 5.32 4.79
CA GLY A 41 -12.90 5.05 5.76
C GLY A 41 -12.50 3.58 5.86
N LYS A 42 -12.87 2.73 4.90
CA LYS A 42 -12.48 1.31 4.87
C LYS A 42 -11.16 1.14 4.14
N PRO A 43 -10.28 0.22 4.57
CA PRO A 43 -9.00 -0.02 3.90
C PRO A 43 -9.24 -0.50 2.46
N LEU A 44 -8.56 0.14 1.51
CA LEU A 44 -8.58 -0.25 0.11
C LEU A 44 -7.98 -1.66 -0.05
N PRO A 45 -8.53 -2.47 -0.98
CA PRO A 45 -8.04 -3.82 -1.23
C PRO A 45 -6.58 -3.80 -1.71
N ALA A 46 -5.88 -4.92 -1.54
CA ALA A 46 -4.57 -5.11 -2.12
C ALA A 46 -4.69 -5.10 -3.65
N LEU A 47 -3.90 -4.27 -4.31
CA LEU A 47 -3.87 -4.15 -5.76
C LEU A 47 -2.45 -4.40 -6.27
N PRO A 48 -2.29 -5.01 -7.46
CA PRO A 48 -1.00 -5.03 -8.10
C PRO A 48 -0.55 -3.59 -8.37
N ILE A 49 0.72 -3.30 -8.15
CA ILE A 49 1.28 -2.01 -8.54
C ILE A 49 1.24 -1.97 -10.05
N THR A 50 0.64 -0.92 -10.61
CA THR A 50 0.62 -0.70 -12.06
C THR A 50 1.56 0.43 -12.43
N ASP A 51 2.28 0.26 -13.54
CA ASP A 51 3.04 1.33 -14.16
C ASP A 51 2.10 2.39 -14.77
N LYS A 52 2.63 3.56 -15.17
CA LYS A 52 1.89 4.62 -15.88
C LYS A 52 1.13 4.14 -17.12
N ALA A 53 1.52 3.00 -17.70
CA ALA A 53 0.81 2.35 -18.80
C ALA A 53 -0.40 1.47 -18.37
N GLY A 54 -0.76 1.43 -17.08
CA GLY A 54 -1.84 0.57 -16.55
C GLY A 54 -1.51 -0.92 -16.53
N LYS A 55 -0.27 -1.28 -16.86
CA LYS A 55 0.23 -2.67 -16.78
C LYS A 55 0.72 -2.93 -15.37
N PRO A 56 0.45 -4.11 -14.77
CA PRO A 56 1.12 -4.48 -13.52
C PRO A 56 2.63 -4.36 -13.75
N VAL A 57 3.36 -3.73 -12.84
CA VAL A 57 4.82 -3.89 -12.76
C VAL A 57 5.04 -5.33 -12.36
N SER A 58 4.98 -6.20 -13.36
CA SER A 58 5.42 -7.57 -13.24
C SER A 58 6.92 -7.49 -13.24
N THR A 59 7.56 -7.53 -12.07
CA THR A 59 8.97 -7.95 -12.06
C THR A 59 9.02 -9.45 -12.37
N LYS A 60 8.93 -9.76 -13.67
CA LYS A 60 9.38 -11.04 -14.21
C LYS A 60 10.37 -10.77 -15.35
N GLU A 61 11.50 -10.20 -14.96
CA GLU A 61 12.80 -10.35 -15.61
C GLU A 61 13.70 -10.89 -14.48
N ALA A 62 14.40 -12.02 -14.55
CA ALA A 62 14.70 -12.98 -15.60
C ALA A 62 14.94 -14.36 -14.93
#